data_AF-A0A831VQG0-F1
#
_entry.id   AF-A0A831VQG0-F1
#
_cell.length_a   1.000
_cell.length_b   1.000
_cell.length_c   1.000
_cell.angle_alpha   90.00
_cell.angle_beta   90.00
_cell.angle_gamma   90.00
#
_symmetry.space_group_name_H-M   'P 1'
#
loop_
_entity.id
_entity.type
_entity.pdbx_description
1 polymer ?
#
loop_
_entity_poly.entity_id
_entity_poly.type
_entity_poly.pdbx_seq_one_letter_code
_entity_poly.pdbx_strand_id
1 'polypeptide(L)'
;MQYKSEQIYNSYISKIACEWCGWHERLTVIEPESSQNWGKDVCANSRCSKFFKWVRDPSKKEKRQSVKHIKQNIKYCEICLRIKEFLGVANTFTEHHILSPETNPEIDNAPSNRLKLCTQCHQIVETIRRMCQTGVYKNGKK
;
A
#
# COMPACT_ATOMS: atom_id res chain seq x y z
N MET A 1 36.86 5.51 9.67
CA MET A 1 36.02 6.59 9.14
C MET A 1 35.43 7.35 10.31
N GLN A 2 35.93 8.56 10.57
CA GLN A 2 35.36 9.47 11.56
C GLN A 2 34.16 10.15 10.92
N TYR A 3 32.95 9.84 11.37
CA TYR A 3 31.77 10.62 10.98
C TYR A 3 31.86 11.97 11.72
N LYS A 4 32.16 13.03 10.96
CA LYS A 4 32.12 14.41 11.46
C LYS A 4 30.72 14.68 12.02
N SER A 5 30.66 15.23 13.22
CA SER A 5 29.47 15.52 14.02
C SER A 5 28.51 16.57 13.41
N GLU A 6 28.72 17.00 12.17
CA GLU A 6 28.04 18.15 11.57
C GLU A 6 27.05 17.78 10.45
N GLN A 7 26.77 16.49 10.23
CA GLN A 7 25.78 16.06 9.22
C GLN A 7 24.71 15.12 9.78
N ILE A 8 24.35 15.31 11.05
CA ILE A 8 23.18 14.66 11.64
C ILE A 8 21.93 15.49 11.29
N TYR A 9 21.50 15.42 10.03
CA TYR A 9 20.23 16.00 9.62
C TYR A 9 19.12 14.97 9.86
N ASN A 10 18.21 15.31 10.78
CA ASN A 10 17.05 14.51 11.22
C ASN A 10 17.42 13.15 11.85
N SER A 11 18.21 13.13 12.93
CA SER A 11 18.32 11.93 13.77
C SER A 11 17.08 11.72 14.61
N TYR A 12 16.44 10.56 14.42
CA TYR A 12 15.46 10.05 15.35
C TYR A 12 16.16 9.05 16.28
N ILE A 13 16.17 9.35 17.57
CA ILE A 13 16.82 8.52 18.58
C ILE A 13 15.78 7.51 19.09
N SER A 14 16.03 6.22 18.83
CA SER A 14 15.26 5.15 19.48
C SER A 14 16.05 4.59 20.67
N LYS A 15 15.37 4.43 21.81
CA LYS A 15 15.95 3.91 23.06
C LYS A 15 15.94 2.37 23.07
N ILE A 16 16.63 1.75 22.11
CA ILE A 16 16.74 0.30 22.01
C ILE A 16 18.21 -0.08 22.17
N ALA A 17 18.49 -0.96 23.12
CA ALA A 17 19.84 -1.50 23.34
C ALA A 17 20.42 -2.09 22.04
N CYS A 18 21.68 -1.78 21.80
CA CYS A 18 22.49 -2.39 20.77
C CYS A 18 22.97 -3.74 21.27
N GLU A 19 22.57 -4.81 20.61
CA GLU A 19 22.91 -6.18 20.98
C GLU A 19 24.42 -6.46 20.91
N TRP A 20 25.18 -5.65 20.17
CA TRP A 20 26.63 -5.82 20.03
C TRP A 20 27.48 -5.06 21.04
N CYS A 21 26.98 -3.96 21.60
CA CYS A 21 27.79 -3.11 22.51
C CYS A 21 27.04 -2.60 23.75
N GLY A 22 25.78 -2.99 23.94
CA GLY A 22 24.94 -2.56 25.05
C GLY A 22 24.50 -1.09 25.00
N TRP A 23 24.90 -0.31 23.97
CA TRP A 23 24.55 1.10 23.86
C TRP A 23 23.06 1.29 23.58
N HIS A 24 22.38 2.16 24.31
CA HIS A 24 20.91 2.25 24.31
C HIS A 24 20.33 3.19 23.25
N GLU A 25 21.17 3.82 22.44
CA GLU A 25 20.73 4.78 21.44
C GLU A 25 21.07 4.31 20.02
N ARG A 26 20.08 4.43 19.14
CA ARG A 26 20.25 4.23 17.70
C ARG A 26 20.09 5.55 16.96
N LEU A 27 20.85 5.69 15.88
CA LEU A 27 20.89 6.84 15.00
C LEU A 27 20.35 6.42 13.63
N THR A 28 19.37 7.15 13.11
CA THR A 28 19.01 7.04 11.69
C THR A 28 19.79 8.08 10.89
N VAL A 29 20.58 7.63 9.92
CA VAL A 29 21.38 8.47 9.02
C VAL A 29 20.71 8.52 7.66
N ILE A 30 20.38 9.72 7.19
CA ILE A 30 19.78 9.96 5.87
C ILE A 30 20.82 10.72 5.06
N GLU A 31 21.26 10.15 3.94
CA GLU A 31 22.24 10.79 3.05
C GLU A 31 21.53 11.89 2.23
N PRO A 32 21.95 13.16 2.34
CA PRO A 32 21.19 14.31 1.83
C PRO A 32 21.06 14.33 0.29
N GLU A 33 21.98 13.69 -0.42
CA GLU A 33 21.96 13.61 -1.89
C GLU A 33 21.18 12.40 -2.40
N SER A 34 20.82 11.48 -1.52
CA SER A 34 20.01 10.34 -1.91
C SER A 34 18.57 10.81 -2.06
N SER A 35 18.02 10.72 -3.27
CA SER A 35 16.57 10.82 -3.54
C SER A 35 15.76 9.71 -2.84
N GLN A 36 16.38 8.96 -1.93
CA GLN A 36 15.85 7.78 -1.30
C GLN A 36 14.93 8.16 -0.14
N ASN A 37 13.82 7.45 -0.04
CA ASN A 37 12.83 7.62 1.03
C ASN A 37 13.23 6.84 2.29
N TRP A 38 14.52 6.53 2.44
CA TRP A 38 15.04 5.57 3.39
C TRP A 38 16.38 6.07 3.95
N GLY A 39 16.58 5.88 5.25
CA GLY A 39 17.83 6.08 5.96
C GLY A 39 18.32 4.78 6.60
N LYS A 40 19.59 4.76 7.00
CA LYS A 40 20.22 3.62 7.69
C LYS A 40 20.05 3.79 9.20
N ASP A 41 19.44 2.82 9.86
CA ASP A 41 19.40 2.75 11.32
C ASP A 41 20.67 2.03 11.82
N VAL A 42 21.49 2.76 12.57
CA VAL A 42 22.81 2.32 13.05
C VAL A 42 22.95 2.55 14.55
N CYS A 43 23.87 1.84 15.20
CA CYS A 43 24.20 2.12 16.59
C CYS A 43 24.85 3.51 16.73
N ALA A 44 24.37 4.32 17.68
CA ALA A 44 24.90 5.67 17.92
C ALA A 44 26.32 5.66 18.53
N ASN A 45 26.73 4.55 19.13
CA ASN A 45 28.11 4.39 19.60
C ASN A 45 29.07 4.37 18.40
N SER A 46 29.93 5.38 18.30
CA SER A 46 30.89 5.56 17.20
C SER A 46 31.93 4.44 17.08
N ARG A 47 32.15 3.65 18.14
CA ARG A 47 33.01 2.46 18.11
C ARG A 47 32.29 1.23 17.56
N CYS A 48 30.97 1.21 17.61
CA CYS A 48 30.16 0.10 17.12
C CYS A 48 29.66 0.39 15.70
N SER A 49 28.87 1.46 15.53
CA SER A 49 28.25 1.91 14.27
C SER A 49 27.65 0.78 13.42
N LYS A 50 27.22 -0.32 14.06
CA LYS A 50 26.65 -1.48 13.37
C LYS A 50 25.31 -1.10 12.77
N PHE A 51 25.09 -1.56 11.55
CA PHE A 51 23.84 -1.43 10.82
C PHE A 51 22.79 -2.41 11.35
N PHE A 52 21.58 -1.91 11.62
CA PHE A 52 20.44 -2.74 11.99
C PHE A 52 19.51 -2.98 10.79
N LYS A 53 19.02 -1.90 10.18
CA LYS A 53 18.03 -1.96 9.11
C LYS A 53 17.93 -0.64 8.35
N TRP A 54 17.25 -0.68 7.21
CA TRP A 54 16.76 0.52 6.55
C TRP A 54 15.45 0.98 7.21
N VAL A 55 15.33 2.27 7.50
CA VAL A 55 14.14 2.91 8.08
C VAL A 55 13.65 3.97 7.11
N ARG A 56 12.34 4.08 6.93
CA ARG A 56 11.80 5.16 6.09
C ARG A 56 12.13 6.51 6.69
N ASP A 57 12.47 7.46 5.84
CA ASP A 57 12.68 8.85 6.24
C ASP A 57 11.41 9.39 6.94
N PRO A 58 11.47 9.66 8.25
CA PRO A 58 10.33 10.16 9.01
C PRO A 58 9.99 11.63 8.70
N SER A 59 10.90 12.41 8.10
CA SER A 59 10.61 13.74 7.57
C SER A 59 9.71 13.67 6.32
N LYS A 60 9.74 12.53 5.63
CA LYS A 60 8.80 12.17 4.55
C LYS A 60 7.55 11.46 5.09
N LYS A 61 7.14 11.78 6.33
CA LYS A 61 5.81 11.45 6.88
C LYS A 61 4.75 11.94 5.90
N GLU A 62 4.25 10.98 5.13
CA GLU A 62 3.07 11.02 4.27
C GLU A 62 2.47 12.40 4.00
N LYS A 63 3.04 13.14 3.03
CA LYS A 63 2.20 13.75 2.01
C LYS A 63 1.66 12.65 1.09
N ARG A 64 0.98 11.64 1.66
CA ARG A 64 -0.17 11.10 0.95
C ARG A 64 -1.19 12.21 1.07
N GLN A 65 -1.10 13.19 0.17
CA GLN A 65 -2.35 13.69 -0.37
C GLN A 65 -3.05 12.40 -0.80
N SER A 66 -4.09 12.02 -0.06
CA SER A 66 -5.06 11.10 -0.59
C SER A 66 -5.36 11.70 -1.95
N VAL A 67 -4.84 11.06 -3.01
CA VAL A 67 -5.31 11.37 -4.34
C VAL A 67 -6.77 11.02 -4.18
N LYS A 68 -7.62 12.04 -3.94
CA LYS A 68 -9.06 11.89 -3.82
C LYS A 68 -9.39 11.00 -4.99
N HIS A 69 -9.79 9.75 -4.73
CA HIS A 69 -9.91 8.75 -5.77
C HIS A 69 -10.85 9.33 -6.82
N ILE A 70 -10.30 9.86 -7.92
CA ILE A 70 -11.08 10.44 -9.02
C ILE A 70 -11.58 9.24 -9.84
N LYS A 71 -12.35 8.35 -9.20
CA LYS A 71 -13.23 7.41 -9.89
C LYS A 71 -14.57 8.07 -10.20
N GLN A 72 -14.55 9.38 -10.44
CA GLN A 72 -15.72 10.11 -10.89
C GLN A 72 -15.77 10.01 -12.41
N ASN A 73 -16.93 9.63 -12.94
CA ASN A 73 -17.24 9.64 -14.38
C ASN A 73 -16.59 8.54 -15.25
N ILE A 74 -16.36 7.34 -14.72
CA ILE A 74 -16.07 6.17 -15.57
C ILE A 74 -17.31 5.87 -16.43
N LYS A 75 -17.15 5.83 -17.76
CA LYS A 75 -18.24 5.58 -18.74
C LYS A 75 -18.11 4.24 -19.48
N TYR A 76 -17.19 3.38 -19.04
CA TYR A 76 -16.91 2.08 -19.63
C TYR A 76 -16.89 0.99 -18.54
N CYS A 77 -16.96 -0.27 -18.97
CA CYS A 77 -16.79 -1.42 -18.08
C CYS A 77 -15.32 -1.56 -17.70
N GLU A 78 -14.97 -1.53 -16.41
CA GLU A 78 -13.59 -1.63 -15.95
C GLU A 78 -12.94 -3.02 -16.20
N ILE A 79 -13.71 -4.03 -16.63
CA ILE A 79 -13.20 -5.36 -17.01
C ILE A 79 -13.07 -5.50 -18.53
N CYS A 80 -14.16 -5.33 -19.28
CA CYS A 80 -14.14 -5.57 -20.74
C CYS A 80 -13.94 -4.31 -21.59
N LEU A 81 -13.75 -3.14 -20.94
CA LEU A 81 -13.47 -1.84 -21.56
C LEU A 81 -14.56 -1.31 -22.52
N ARG A 82 -15.68 -2.01 -22.68
CA ARG A 82 -16.81 -1.56 -23.50
C ARG A 82 -17.47 -0.32 -22.89
N ILE A 83 -17.71 0.69 -23.73
CA ILE A 83 -18.55 1.86 -23.46
C ILE A 83 -20.03 1.53 -23.70
N LYS A 84 -20.94 2.41 -23.26
CA LYS A 84 -22.40 2.18 -23.28
C LYS A 84 -22.92 1.87 -24.68
N GLU A 85 -22.35 2.50 -25.69
CA GLU A 85 -22.71 2.39 -27.10
C GLU A 85 -22.47 0.97 -27.66
N PHE A 86 -21.52 0.23 -27.07
CA PHE A 86 -21.22 -1.15 -27.43
C PHE A 86 -21.86 -2.18 -26.48
N LEU A 87 -22.69 -1.72 -25.53
CA LEU A 87 -23.55 -2.58 -24.75
C LEU A 87 -24.83 -2.80 -25.55
N GLY A 88 -25.17 -4.06 -25.83
CA GLY A 88 -26.47 -4.39 -26.42
C GLY A 88 -27.63 -3.93 -25.51
N VAL A 89 -28.84 -3.86 -26.06
CA VAL A 89 -30.04 -3.25 -25.42
C VAL A 89 -30.32 -3.77 -24.00
N ALA A 90 -30.00 -5.03 -23.71
CA ALA A 90 -30.24 -5.65 -22.40
C ALA A 90 -29.16 -5.39 -21.34
N ASN A 91 -28.05 -4.71 -21.68
CA ASN A 91 -26.91 -4.54 -20.79
C ASN A 91 -26.78 -3.10 -20.30
N THR A 92 -26.60 -2.95 -19.00
CA THR A 92 -26.37 -1.65 -18.34
C THR A 92 -25.07 -1.69 -17.53
N PHE A 93 -24.67 -0.55 -16.97
CA PHE A 93 -23.57 -0.49 -16.02
C PHE A 93 -24.08 -0.56 -14.59
N THR A 94 -23.45 -1.41 -13.78
CA THR A 94 -23.71 -1.57 -12.35
C THR A 94 -22.41 -1.40 -11.56
N GLU A 95 -22.52 -0.99 -10.29
CA GLU A 95 -21.38 -0.90 -9.38
C GLU A 95 -21.19 -2.24 -8.65
N HIS A 96 -19.94 -2.73 -8.59
CA HIS A 96 -19.55 -3.92 -7.84
C HIS A 96 -18.54 -3.57 -6.75
N HIS A 97 -18.77 -4.04 -5.53
CA HIS A 97 -17.83 -3.88 -4.42
C HIS A 97 -16.74 -4.97 -4.45
N ILE A 98 -15.48 -4.57 -4.54
CA ILE A 98 -14.32 -5.48 -4.59
C ILE A 98 -14.22 -6.27 -3.28
N LEU A 99 -14.27 -5.56 -2.15
CA LEU A 99 -14.30 -6.12 -0.80
C LEU A 99 -15.72 -6.10 -0.26
N SER A 100 -16.06 -7.11 0.55
CA SER A 100 -17.37 -7.15 1.22
C SER A 100 -17.45 -6.04 2.28
N PRO A 101 -18.55 -5.28 2.35
CA PRO A 101 -18.85 -4.41 3.48
C PRO A 101 -18.67 -5.13 4.83
N GLU A 102 -19.10 -6.40 4.86
CA GLU A 102 -19.08 -7.26 6.06
C GLU A 102 -17.67 -7.52 6.59
N THR A 103 -16.66 -7.51 5.70
CA THR A 103 -15.26 -7.79 6.07
C THR A 103 -14.48 -6.53 6.43
N ASN A 104 -14.91 -5.37 5.96
CA ASN A 104 -14.31 -4.09 6.31
C ASN A 104 -15.34 -2.95 6.15
N PRO A 105 -16.07 -2.60 7.22
CA PRO A 105 -17.13 -1.58 7.18
C PRO A 105 -16.61 -0.19 6.79
N GLU A 106 -15.34 0.10 7.09
CA GLU A 106 -14.72 1.41 6.81
C GLU A 106 -14.42 1.62 5.32
N ILE A 107 -14.38 0.55 4.53
CA ILE A 107 -14.01 0.57 3.10
C ILE A 107 -15.25 0.52 2.19
N ASP A 108 -16.42 0.18 2.74
CA ASP A 108 -17.63 -0.17 2.00
C ASP A 108 -17.93 0.82 0.86
N ASN A 109 -18.05 2.10 1.21
CA ASN A 109 -18.44 3.15 0.26
C ASN A 109 -17.26 3.89 -0.39
N ALA A 110 -16.01 3.47 -0.17
CA ALA A 110 -14.87 4.12 -0.79
C ALA A 110 -14.94 3.95 -2.32
N PRO A 111 -14.73 5.02 -3.13
CA PRO A 111 -14.71 4.89 -4.60
C PRO A 111 -13.69 3.86 -5.08
N SER A 112 -12.58 3.71 -4.36
CA SER A 112 -11.54 2.70 -4.62
C SER A 112 -12.02 1.25 -4.44
N ASN A 113 -13.07 1.03 -3.65
CA ASN A 113 -13.67 -0.30 -3.44
C ASN A 113 -14.76 -0.63 -4.47
N ARG A 114 -15.12 0.31 -5.36
CA ARG A 114 -16.20 0.13 -6.33
C ARG A 114 -15.64 0.01 -7.74
N LEU A 115 -16.17 -0.95 -8.49
CA LEU A 115 -15.91 -1.14 -9.92
C LEU A 115 -17.19 -0.87 -10.70
N LYS A 116 -17.10 -0.11 -11.79
CA LYS A 116 -18.19 0.04 -12.76
C LYS A 116 -18.09 -1.05 -13.81
N LEU A 117 -19.03 -1.99 -13.78
CA LEU A 117 -19.04 -3.17 -14.64
C LEU A 117 -20.29 -3.19 -15.53
N CYS A 118 -20.21 -3.77 -16.72
CA CYS A 118 -21.43 -4.11 -17.46
C CYS A 118 -22.12 -5.32 -16.81
N THR A 119 -23.42 -5.47 -17.02
CA THR A 119 -24.24 -6.56 -16.44
C THR A 119 -23.62 -7.95 -16.62
N GLN A 120 -23.06 -8.26 -17.80
CA GLN A 120 -22.37 -9.52 -18.07
C GLN A 120 -21.13 -9.71 -17.19
N CYS A 121 -20.24 -8.72 -17.13
CA CYS A 121 -19.04 -8.79 -16.30
C CYS A 121 -19.39 -8.85 -14.81
N HIS A 122 -20.44 -8.14 -14.40
CA HIS A 122 -20.94 -8.18 -13.03
C HIS A 122 -21.36 -9.59 -12.62
N GLN A 123 -22.17 -10.26 -13.45
CA GLN A 123 -22.62 -11.64 -13.21
C GLN A 123 -21.46 -12.64 -13.14
N ILE A 124 -20.44 -12.47 -13.99
CA ILE A 124 -19.23 -13.32 -13.96
C ILE A 124 -18.51 -13.17 -12.62
N VAL A 125 -18.28 -11.93 -12.18
CA VAL A 125 -17.59 -11.66 -10.90
C VAL A 125 -18.36 -12.24 -9.72
N GLU A 126 -19.68 -12.04 -9.67
CA GLU A 126 -20.51 -12.64 -8.63
C GLU A 126 -20.49 -14.17 -8.64
N THR A 127 -20.48 -14.77 -9.83
CA THR A 127 -20.44 -16.23 -9.98
C THR A 127 -19.12 -16.78 -9.45
N ILE A 128 -17.99 -16.18 -9.82
CA ILE A 128 -16.67 -16.54 -9.32
C ILE A 128 -16.61 -16.37 -7.80
N ARG A 129 -17.12 -15.25 -7.27
CA ARG A 129 -17.15 -14.98 -5.82
C ARG A 129 -17.95 -16.05 -5.07
N ARG A 130 -19.13 -16.42 -5.58
CA ARG A 130 -19.93 -17.53 -5.02
C ARG A 130 -19.17 -18.84 -5.05
N MET A 131 -18.51 -19.19 -6.16
CA MET A 131 -17.71 -20.41 -6.28
C MET A 131 -16.50 -20.45 -5.32
N CYS A 132 -15.86 -19.31 -5.09
CA CYS A 132 -14.77 -19.20 -4.12
C CYS A 132 -15.27 -19.36 -2.68
N GLN A 133 -16.44 -18.82 -2.35
CA GLN A 133 -17.06 -18.93 -1.03
C GLN A 133 -17.55 -20.35 -0.74
N THR A 134 -18.15 -21.03 -1.73
CA THR A 134 -18.60 -22.42 -1.59
C THR A 134 -17.46 -23.45 -1.64
N GLY A 135 -16.22 -23.01 -1.81
CA GLY A 135 -15.04 -23.87 -1.76
C GLY A 135 -14.80 -24.72 -3.02
N VAL A 136 -15.57 -24.50 -4.09
CA VAL A 136 -15.42 -25.22 -5.37
C VAL A 136 -14.06 -24.96 -6.02
N TYR A 137 -13.43 -23.81 -5.72
CA TYR A 137 -12.09 -23.42 -6.17
C TYR A 137 -10.95 -23.68 -5.15
N LYS A 138 -11.18 -24.48 -4.11
CA LYS A 138 -10.11 -24.91 -3.19
C LYS A 138 -9.44 -26.19 -3.72
N ASN A 139 -8.76 -26.16 -4.86
CA ASN A 139 -7.77 -27.19 -5.21
C ASN A 139 -6.90 -26.76 -6.40
N GLY A 140 -5.70 -26.32 -6.08
CA GLY A 140 -4.64 -26.04 -7.04
C GLY A 140 -3.23 -26.27 -6.48
N LYS A 141 -3.10 -27.08 -5.42
CA LYS A 141 -1.82 -27.67 -5.04
C LYS A 141 -1.84 -29.12 -5.50
N LYS A 142 -1.30 -29.38 -6.69
CA LYS A 142 -0.70 -30.66 -7.03
C LYS A 142 0.79 -30.56 -6.72
#